data_AF-A0A6A0A297-F1
#
_entry.id   AF-A0A6A0A297-F1
#
_cell.length_a   1.000
_cell.length_b   1.000
_cell.length_c   1.000
_cell.angle_alpha   90.00
_cell.angle_beta   90.00
_cell.angle_gamma   90.00
#
_symmetry.space_group_name_H-M   'P 1'
#
loop_
_entity.id
_entity.type
_entity.pdbx_description
1 polymer ?
#
loop_
_entity_poly.entity_id
_entity_poly.type
_entity_poly.pdbx_seq_one_letter_code
_entity_poly.pdbx_strand_id
1 'polypeptide(L)'
;ASQMMHSINGYIFCNLPPPSVVAGSRVRFLLAAFGSEEGMHSPRFPGQLLTTATGPVQASALMPALTRVVDMTPVSPGTWTIMCDIHDHTEAGMIAQLVVKPAGSGTSPSLAGRRALA
;
A
#
# COMPACT_ATOMS: atom_id res chain seq x y z
N ALA A 1 -24.38 -0.67 -17.45
CA ALA A 1 -23.72 -0.28 -16.19
C ALA A 1 -22.54 0.67 -16.46
N SER A 2 -22.79 1.86 -17.04
CA SER A 2 -21.71 2.80 -17.45
C SER A 2 -21.38 3.87 -16.39
N GLN A 3 -22.09 3.89 -15.25
CA GLN A 3 -21.98 4.94 -14.23
C GLN A 3 -21.34 4.45 -12.93
N MET A 4 -20.98 3.16 -12.84
CA MET A 4 -20.33 2.59 -11.66
C MET A 4 -18.83 2.56 -11.90
N MET A 5 -18.12 3.47 -11.24
CA MET A 5 -16.67 3.63 -11.37
C MET A 5 -15.97 2.95 -10.19
N HIS A 6 -15.43 1.76 -10.42
CA HIS A 6 -14.64 1.03 -9.43
C HIS A 6 -13.28 1.70 -9.26
N SER A 7 -13.20 2.64 -8.31
CA SER A 7 -12.06 3.56 -8.17
C SER A 7 -11.33 3.43 -6.83
N ILE A 8 -10.07 3.90 -6.82
CA ILE A 8 -9.29 4.15 -5.60
C ILE A 8 -9.13 5.67 -5.49
N ASN A 9 -9.69 6.26 -4.42
CA ASN A 9 -9.72 7.73 -4.22
C ASN A 9 -10.29 8.52 -5.42
N GLY A 10 -11.23 7.95 -6.17
CA GLY A 10 -11.82 8.56 -7.37
C GLY A 10 -11.03 8.33 -8.68
N TYR A 11 -9.91 7.60 -8.63
CA TYR A 11 -9.11 7.27 -9.80
C TYR A 11 -9.30 5.81 -10.24
N ILE A 12 -9.25 5.61 -11.55
CA ILE A 12 -9.38 4.30 -12.22
C ILE A 12 -8.19 4.08 -13.15
N PHE A 13 -7.95 2.83 -13.56
CA PHE A 13 -6.95 2.45 -14.58
C PHE A 13 -5.56 3.06 -14.33
N CYS A 14 -5.06 2.97 -13.09
CA CYS A 14 -3.75 3.49 -12.70
C CYS A 14 -3.57 5.02 -12.84
N ASN A 15 -4.64 5.81 -12.94
CA ASN A 15 -4.56 7.27 -13.04
C ASN A 15 -4.31 7.97 -11.69
N LEU A 16 -4.32 7.24 -10.57
CA LEU A 16 -3.96 7.79 -9.26
C LEU A 16 -2.49 8.23 -9.30
N PRO A 17 -2.16 9.51 -8.97
CA PRO A 17 -0.77 9.93 -8.77
C PRO A 17 -0.10 9.01 -7.75
N PRO A 18 0.94 8.25 -8.12
CA PRO A 18 1.42 7.18 -7.27
C PRO A 18 1.95 7.72 -5.93
N PRO A 19 1.37 7.32 -4.78
CA PRO A 19 1.99 7.63 -3.49
C PRO A 19 3.40 7.07 -3.45
N SER A 20 4.32 7.83 -2.83
CA SER A 20 5.71 7.40 -2.67
C SER A 20 6.05 7.12 -1.21
N VAL A 21 6.65 5.97 -0.96
CA VAL A 21 7.14 5.53 0.35
C VAL A 21 8.62 5.18 0.26
N VAL A 22 9.28 4.98 1.40
CA VAL A 22 10.72 4.67 1.46
C VAL A 22 10.90 3.21 1.89
N ALA A 23 11.78 2.48 1.21
CA ALA A 23 12.13 1.12 1.57
C ALA A 23 12.65 1.06 3.02
N GLY A 24 12.24 0.04 3.78
CA GLY A 24 12.57 -0.15 5.19
C GLY A 24 11.79 0.74 6.17
N SER A 25 11.03 1.72 5.70
CA SER A 25 10.19 2.56 6.56
C SER A 25 8.85 1.88 6.84
N ARG A 26 8.37 1.95 8.09
CA ARG A 26 7.02 1.51 8.43
C ARG A 26 6.00 2.52 7.89
N VAL A 27 5.10 2.06 7.04
CA VAL A 27 4.01 2.84 6.45
C VAL A 27 2.69 2.32 7.01
N ARG A 28 1.80 3.23 7.39
CA ARG A 28 0.43 2.92 7.81
C ARG A 28 -0.55 3.35 6.73
N PHE A 29 -1.35 2.40 6.24
CA PHE A 29 -2.48 2.67 5.36
C PHE A 29 -3.77 2.63 6.16
N LEU A 30 -4.60 3.65 5.97
CA LEU A 30 -5.98 3.68 6.41
C LEU A 30 -6.85 3.38 5.19
N LEU A 31 -7.37 2.16 5.14
CA LEU A 31 -8.21 1.70 4.04
C LEU A 31 -9.66 1.86 4.44
N ALA A 32 -10.46 2.52 3.59
CA ALA A 32 -11.88 2.70 3.83
C ALA A 32 -12.65 2.42 2.54
N ALA A 33 -13.83 1.82 2.67
CA ALA A 33 -14.75 1.61 1.56
C ALA A 33 -16.01 2.48 1.73
N PHE A 34 -16.48 3.02 0.61
CA PHE A 34 -17.67 3.87 0.52
C PHE A 34 -18.57 3.36 -0.60
N GLY A 35 -19.88 3.48 -0.44
CA GLY A 35 -20.87 3.04 -1.44
C GLY A 35 -21.96 2.12 -0.88
N SER A 36 -22.60 1.36 -1.75
CA SER A 36 -23.56 0.29 -1.42
C SER A 36 -22.84 -1.01 -1.07
N GLU A 37 -23.55 -1.99 -0.48
CA GLU A 37 -22.99 -3.31 -0.08
C GLU A 37 -22.35 -4.12 -1.22
N GLU A 38 -22.72 -3.85 -2.48
CA GLU A 38 -22.02 -4.37 -3.65
C GLU A 38 -20.54 -3.91 -3.72
N GLY A 39 -20.17 -2.85 -3.00
CA GLY A 39 -18.82 -2.32 -2.81
C GLY A 39 -18.02 -3.05 -1.74
N MET A 40 -18.12 -4.38 -1.64
CA MET A 40 -17.11 -5.15 -0.93
C MET A 40 -15.78 -5.00 -1.66
N HIS A 41 -14.68 -4.77 -0.96
CA HIS A 41 -13.35 -4.67 -1.56
C HIS A 41 -12.37 -5.56 -0.81
N SER A 42 -11.35 -6.02 -1.53
CA SER A 42 -10.23 -6.75 -0.96
C SER A 42 -8.92 -6.20 -1.50
N PRO A 43 -8.52 -4.97 -1.09
CA PRO A 43 -7.23 -4.39 -1.47
C PRO A 43 -6.07 -5.30 -1.10
N ARG A 44 -5.22 -5.54 -2.10
CA ARG A 44 -3.95 -6.25 -2.01
C ARG A 44 -2.84 -5.41 -2.62
N PHE A 45 -1.65 -5.60 -2.07
CA PHE A 45 -0.40 -5.01 -2.52
C PHE A 45 0.50 -6.17 -2.97
N PRO A 46 0.41 -6.62 -4.24
CA PRO A 46 1.12 -7.80 -4.69
C PRO A 46 2.62 -7.67 -4.45
N GLY A 47 3.24 -8.69 -3.86
CA GLY A 47 4.66 -8.67 -3.50
C GLY A 47 5.00 -7.89 -2.23
N GLN A 48 4.01 -7.32 -1.54
CA GLN A 48 4.16 -6.72 -0.22
C GLN A 48 3.35 -7.49 0.82
N LEU A 49 3.80 -7.45 2.08
CA LEU A 49 3.09 -8.05 3.19
C LEU A 49 2.42 -6.95 4.02
N LEU A 50 1.10 -7.05 4.19
CA LEU A 50 0.35 -6.18 5.08
C LEU A 50 0.28 -6.80 6.47
N THR A 51 0.23 -5.98 7.51
CA THR A 51 0.10 -6.40 8.90
C THR A 51 -1.06 -5.66 9.56
N THR A 52 -2.01 -6.40 10.12
CA THR A 52 -3.11 -5.86 10.93
C THR A 52 -2.77 -6.00 12.42
N ALA A 53 -3.68 -5.55 13.29
CA ALA A 53 -3.60 -5.80 14.72
C ALA A 53 -3.60 -7.31 15.08
N THR A 54 -4.13 -8.17 14.20
CA THR A 54 -4.27 -9.62 14.44
C THR A 54 -3.19 -10.44 13.75
N GLY A 55 -2.32 -9.84 12.95
CA GLY A 55 -1.22 -10.53 12.28
C GLY A 55 -1.04 -10.18 10.80
N PRO A 56 -0.15 -10.89 10.10
CA PRO A 56 0.12 -10.68 8.69
C PRO A 56 -1.07 -11.11 7.81
N VAL A 57 -1.35 -10.33 6.77
CA VAL A 57 -2.39 -10.60 5.77
C VAL A 57 -1.89 -10.24 4.36
N GLN A 58 -2.41 -10.94 3.35
CA GLN A 58 -2.10 -10.64 1.94
C GLN A 58 -3.07 -9.61 1.34
N ALA A 59 -4.32 -9.62 1.80
CA ALA A 59 -5.35 -8.68 1.40
C ALA A 59 -6.18 -8.27 2.62
N SER A 60 -6.84 -7.11 2.54
CA SER A 60 -7.69 -6.61 3.63
C SER A 60 -9.14 -6.52 3.17
N ALA A 61 -10.02 -7.34 3.73
CA ALA A 61 -11.44 -7.26 3.42
C ALA A 61 -12.06 -5.97 3.99
N LEU A 62 -12.75 -5.23 3.11
CA LEU A 62 -13.43 -3.98 3.37
C LEU A 62 -14.88 -4.08 2.92
N MET A 63 -15.81 -3.78 3.83
CA MET A 63 -17.20 -3.51 3.50
C MET A 63 -17.44 -2.00 3.53
N PRO A 64 -18.47 -1.47 2.84
CA PRO A 64 -18.83 -0.07 2.96
C PRO A 64 -18.99 0.37 4.41
N ALA A 65 -18.58 1.61 4.70
CA ALA A 65 -18.53 2.19 6.04
C ALA A 65 -17.55 1.51 7.02
N LEU A 66 -16.77 0.51 6.58
CA LEU A 66 -15.65 -0.02 7.36
C LEU A 66 -14.34 0.70 7.03
N THR A 67 -13.56 0.92 8.08
CA THR A 67 -12.16 1.34 7.98
C THR A 67 -11.27 0.23 8.55
N ARG A 68 -10.18 -0.08 7.85
CA ARG A 68 -9.13 -0.99 8.30
C ARG A 68 -7.81 -0.25 8.34
N VAL A 69 -7.07 -0.44 9.43
CA VAL A 69 -5.68 0.01 9.54
C VAL A 69 -4.78 -1.17 9.23
N VAL A 70 -3.91 -0.99 8.24
CA VAL A 70 -2.86 -1.95 7.92
C VAL A 70 -1.52 -1.25 7.90
N ASP A 71 -0.50 -1.92 8.41
CA ASP A 71 0.88 -1.49 8.35
C ASP A 71 1.64 -2.30 7.30
N MET A 72 2.63 -1.69 6.67
CA MET A 72 3.49 -2.32 5.66
C MET A 72 4.91 -1.78 5.82
N THR A 73 5.91 -2.64 5.66
CA THR A 73 7.32 -2.25 5.59
C THR A 73 7.89 -2.74 4.26
N PRO A 74 7.90 -1.91 3.21
CA PRO A 74 8.35 -2.33 1.90
C PRO A 74 9.86 -2.52 1.88
N VAL A 75 10.35 -3.65 1.38
CA VAL A 75 11.79 -3.97 1.37
C VAL A 75 12.46 -3.68 0.04
N SER A 76 11.71 -3.78 -1.06
CA SER A 76 12.24 -3.70 -2.41
C SER A 76 11.82 -2.39 -3.10
N PRO A 77 12.78 -1.52 -3.44
CA PRO A 77 12.51 -0.34 -4.27
C PRO A 77 11.92 -0.72 -5.62
N GLY A 78 11.03 0.12 -6.15
CA GLY A 78 10.36 -0.12 -7.42
C GLY A 78 8.93 0.44 -7.45
N THR A 79 8.23 0.15 -8.54
CA THR A 79 6.81 0.48 -8.70
C THR A 79 5.98 -0.77 -8.47
N TRP A 80 5.06 -0.68 -7.53
CA TRP A 80 4.23 -1.79 -7.08
C TRP A 80 2.76 -1.50 -7.36
N THR A 81 1.99 -2.54 -7.62
CA THR A 81 0.55 -2.40 -7.85
C THR A 81 -0.21 -2.35 -6.53
N ILE A 82 -1.31 -1.59 -6.51
CA ILE A 82 -2.38 -1.70 -5.51
C ILE A 82 -3.62 -2.10 -6.29
N MET A 83 -4.29 -3.18 -5.92
CA MET A 83 -5.47 -3.66 -6.66
C MET A 83 -6.49 -4.31 -5.73
N CYS A 84 -7.73 -4.42 -6.18
CA CYS A 84 -8.77 -5.19 -5.48
C CYS A 84 -8.79 -6.64 -5.97
N ASP A 85 -8.80 -7.63 -5.08
CA ASP A 85 -8.82 -9.04 -5.49
C ASP A 85 -10.13 -9.52 -6.10
N ILE A 86 -11.20 -8.73 -5.99
CA ILE A 86 -12.44 -8.98 -6.69
C ILE A 86 -12.23 -8.68 -8.17
N HIS A 87 -12.37 -9.72 -9.01
CA HIS A 87 -12.04 -9.69 -10.43
C HIS A 87 -12.75 -8.56 -11.17
N ASP A 88 -14.08 -8.49 -11.07
CA ASP A 88 -14.89 -7.46 -11.71
C ASP A 88 -14.43 -6.04 -11.36
N HIS A 89 -13.98 -5.81 -10.13
CA HIS A 89 -13.48 -4.50 -9.69
C HIS A 89 -12.14 -4.17 -10.33
N THR A 90 -11.24 -5.15 -10.43
CA THR A 90 -9.94 -4.99 -11.10
C THR A 90 -10.12 -4.79 -12.60
N GLU A 91 -10.97 -5.57 -13.27
CA GLU A 91 -11.26 -5.42 -14.70
C GLU A 91 -11.89 -4.06 -15.00
N ALA A 92 -12.74 -3.56 -14.10
CA ALA A 92 -13.32 -2.23 -14.20
C ALA A 92 -12.35 -1.09 -13.80
N GLY A 93 -11.08 -1.40 -13.50
CA GLY A 93 -10.02 -0.40 -13.34
C GLY A 93 -9.70 -0.01 -11.90
N MET A 94 -10.13 -0.76 -10.87
CA MET A 94 -9.74 -0.54 -9.48
C MET A 94 -8.28 -0.98 -9.22
N ILE A 95 -7.37 -0.27 -9.87
CA ILE A 95 -5.93 -0.53 -9.86
C ILE A 95 -5.22 0.83 -9.73
N ALA A 96 -4.19 0.86 -8.88
CA ALA A 96 -3.30 1.99 -8.69
C ALA A 96 -1.85 1.52 -8.56
N GLN A 97 -0.93 2.47 -8.44
CA GLN A 97 0.50 2.19 -8.23
C GLN A 97 0.99 2.82 -6.93
N LEU A 98 2.01 2.20 -6.35
CA LEU A 98 2.78 2.65 -5.20
C LEU A 98 4.25 2.69 -5.60
N VAL A 99 4.91 3.82 -5.37
CA VAL A 99 6.36 3.94 -5.61
C VAL A 99 7.11 3.71 -4.30
N VAL A 100 7.96 2.69 -4.27
CA VAL A 100 8.91 2.46 -3.17
C VAL A 100 10.25 3.02 -3.60
N LYS A 101 10.67 4.11 -2.95
CA LYS A 101 11.98 4.75 -3.15
C LYS A 101 13.04 3.97 -2.36
N PRO A 102 14.28 3.89 -2.86
CA PRO A 102 15.41 3.40 -2.05
C PRO A 102 15.49 4.18 -0.74
N ALA A 103 15.84 3.49 0.35
CA ALA A 103 16.32 4.19 1.54
C ALA A 103 17.53 5.02 1.10
N GLY A 104 17.51 6.32 1.39
CA GLY A 104 18.72 7.13 1.21
C GLY A 104 19.85 6.43 1.96
N SER A 105 21.02 6.31 1.33
CA SER A 105 22.21 5.80 2.01
C SER A 105 22.48 6.71 3.19
N GLY A 106 21.94 6.36 4.36
CA GLY A 106 22.33 6.97 5.60
C GLY A 106 23.83 6.75 5.67
N THR A 107 24.60 7.83 5.50
CA THR A 107 25.95 7.86 6.03
C THR A 107 25.79 7.66 7.53
N SER A 108 25.72 6.41 7.97
CA SER A 108 26.08 6.08 9.34
C SER A 108 27.45 6.70 9.53
N PRO A 109 27.65 7.63 10.50
CA PRO A 109 28.98 8.10 10.78
C PRO A 109 29.82 6.86 11.06
N SER A 110 30.76 6.63 10.16
CA SER A 110 31.74 5.56 10.25
C SER A 110 32.31 5.60 11.66
N LEU A 111 32.22 4.48 12.38
CA LEU A 111 32.86 4.30 13.69
C LEU A 111 34.40 4.22 13.56
N ALA A 112 35.00 4.67 12.45
CA ALA A 112 36.44 4.83 12.30
C ALA A 112 36.86 6.14 12.98
N GLY A 113 37.07 6.09 14.30
CA GLY A 113 37.61 7.26 14.99
C GLY A 113 37.60 7.26 16.51
N ARG A 114 37.13 6.21 17.20
CA ARG A 114 37.38 6.11 18.64
C ARG A 114 38.78 5.55 18.85
N ARG A 115 39.78 6.44 18.76
CA ARG A 115 41.07 6.25 19.42
C ARG A 115 40.77 6.00 20.90
N ALA A 116 41.11 4.81 21.38
CA ALA A 116 41.31 4.57 22.79
C ALA A 116 42.40 5.55 23.25
N LEU A 117 42.01 6.51 24.09
CA LEU A 117 42.93 7.37 24.83
C LEU A 117 43.10 6.75 26.21
N ALA A 118 44.35 6.38 26.47
CA ALA A 118 45.03 6.16 27.76
C ALA A 118 44.34 5.24 28.79
#